data_AF-A0A397U548-F1
#
_entry.id   AF-A0A397U548-F1
#
_cell.length_a   1.000
_cell.length_b   1.000
_cell.length_c   1.000
_cell.angle_alpha   90.00
_cell.angle_beta   90.00
_cell.angle_gamma   90.00
#
_symmetry.space_group_name_H-M   'P 1'
#
loop_
_entity.id
_entity.type
_entity.pdbx_description
1 polymer ?
#
loop_
_entity_poly.entity_id
_entity_poly.type
_entity_poly.pdbx_seq_one_letter_code
_entity_poly.pdbx_strand_id
1 'polypeptide(L)'
;MAERTPKISWTPEEDAYLMNLIKEHGTSWATIASRFAHRDAKSCKNRHQYLKRRSIDWTDEEDSKLRQAVEDNRKAFNEYWKLVAERIPNKSWQQCEKRWNSIPKLKK
;
A
#
# COMPACT_ATOMS: atom_id res chain seq x y z
N MET A 1 28.64 17.63 -22.15
CA MET A 1 27.53 16.69 -22.41
C MET A 1 26.94 16.33 -21.06
N ALA A 2 25.70 16.72 -20.77
CA ALA A 2 25.08 16.40 -19.48
C ALA A 2 24.55 14.96 -19.55
N GLU A 3 25.24 14.04 -18.87
CA GLU A 3 24.77 12.67 -18.72
C GLU A 3 23.41 12.70 -18.02
N ARG A 4 22.37 12.20 -18.70
CA ARG A 4 21.05 12.02 -18.11
C ARG A 4 21.19 10.90 -17.09
N THR A 5 21.35 11.26 -15.83
CA THR A 5 21.32 10.30 -14.72
C THR A 5 20.04 9.48 -14.83
N PRO A 6 20.12 8.13 -14.83
CA PRO A 6 18.93 7.29 -14.92
C PRO A 6 18.02 7.63 -13.74
N LYS A 7 16.73 7.86 -14.02
CA LYS A 7 15.71 8.05 -12.97
C LYS A 7 15.72 6.80 -12.09
N ILE A 8 16.37 6.88 -10.93
CA ILE A 8 16.44 5.78 -9.98
C ILE A 8 15.00 5.47 -9.57
N SER A 9 14.51 4.28 -9.90
CA SER A 9 13.18 3.81 -9.49
C SER A 9 13.18 3.48 -8.00
N TRP A 10 12.05 3.66 -7.32
CA TRP A 10 11.90 3.30 -5.91
C TRP A 10 11.75 1.79 -5.75
N THR A 11 12.51 1.19 -4.84
CA THR A 11 12.41 -0.24 -4.51
C THR A 11 11.44 -0.48 -3.34
N PRO A 12 10.93 -1.73 -3.16
CA PRO A 12 10.11 -2.08 -2.00
C PRO A 12 10.80 -1.84 -0.66
N GLU A 13 12.13 -2.03 -0.59
CA GLU A 13 12.94 -1.79 0.60
C GLU A 13 13.00 -0.29 0.92
N GLU A 14 13.21 0.54 -0.11
CA GLU A 14 13.14 2.00 0.05
C GLU A 14 11.74 2.46 0.44
N ASP A 15 10.67 1.84 -0.08
CA ASP A 15 9.29 2.13 0.32
C ASP A 15 9.06 1.80 1.80
N ALA A 16 9.50 0.63 2.25
CA ALA A 16 9.41 0.22 3.64
C ALA A 16 10.18 1.19 4.55
N TYR A 17 11.39 1.59 4.13
CA TYR A 17 12.21 2.54 4.86
C TYR A 17 11.57 3.94 4.91
N LEU A 18 11.04 4.42 3.78
CA LEU A 18 10.29 5.67 3.70
C LEU A 18 9.09 5.67 4.65
N MET A 19 8.31 4.58 4.66
CA MET A 19 7.16 4.45 5.55
C MET A 19 7.57 4.42 7.03
N ASN A 20 8.69 3.80 7.37
CA ASN A 20 9.24 3.82 8.73
C ASN A 20 9.66 5.24 9.15
N LEU A 21 10.37 5.97 8.28
CA LEU A 21 10.77 7.35 8.56
C LEU A 21 9.57 8.30 8.69
N ILE A 22 8.50 8.07 7.93
CA ILE A 22 7.24 8.82 8.08
C ILE A 22 6.59 8.52 9.43
N LYS A 23 6.64 7.27 9.89
CA LYS A 23 6.11 6.87 11.21
C LYS A 23 6.90 7.54 12.34
N GLU A 24 8.21 7.69 12.19
CA GLU A 24 9.09 8.30 13.19
C GLU A 24 9.06 9.83 13.19
N HIS A 25 9.10 10.46 12.00
CA HIS A 25 9.29 11.90 11.85
C HIS A 25 8.07 12.66 11.30
N GLY A 26 6.95 11.97 11.05
CA GLY A 26 5.77 12.54 10.41
C GLY A 26 6.02 12.89 8.94
N THR A 27 5.45 14.01 8.48
CA THR A 27 5.61 14.49 7.08
C THR A 27 6.78 15.49 6.93
N SER A 28 7.80 15.36 7.77
CA SER A 28 9.03 16.17 7.74
C SER A 28 9.94 15.76 6.57
N TRP A 29 9.53 16.06 5.34
CA TRP A 29 10.17 15.56 4.12
C TRP A 29 11.66 15.90 3.98
N ALA A 30 12.09 17.05 4.51
CA ALA A 30 13.52 17.43 4.52
C ALA A 30 14.34 16.48 5.42
N THR A 31 13.85 16.20 6.62
CA THR A 31 14.46 15.25 7.57
C THR A 31 14.42 13.81 7.04
N ILE A 32 13.35 13.44 6.34
CA ILE A 32 13.25 12.12 5.72
C ILE A 32 14.24 11.99 4.57
N ALA A 33 14.30 12.99 3.68
CA ALA A 33 15.19 12.98 2.52
C ALA A 33 16.67 12.92 2.90
N SER A 34 17.08 13.55 4.01
CA SER A 34 18.48 13.48 4.47
C SER A 34 18.92 12.08 4.89
N ARG A 35 17.97 11.13 5.07
CA ARG A 35 18.27 9.71 5.33
C ARG A 35 18.49 8.90 4.06
N PHE A 36 18.24 9.47 2.88
CA PHE A 36 18.46 8.83 1.59
C PHE A 36 19.63 9.49 0.87
N ALA A 37 20.53 8.69 0.30
CA ALA A 37 21.68 9.20 -0.45
C ALA A 37 21.28 9.93 -1.75
N HIS A 38 20.19 9.50 -2.40
CA HIS A 38 19.80 9.96 -3.75
C HIS A 38 18.33 10.36 -3.88
N ARG A 39 17.63 10.63 -2.76
CA ARG A 39 16.22 11.05 -2.77
C ARG A 39 16.11 12.44 -2.15
N ASP A 40 15.44 13.36 -2.84
CA ASP A 40 15.10 14.66 -2.28
C ASP A 40 13.72 14.64 -1.60
N ALA A 41 13.41 15.71 -0.87
CA ALA A 41 12.14 15.85 -0.15
C ALA A 41 10.91 15.73 -1.07
N LYS A 42 11.03 16.23 -2.31
CA LYS A 42 9.97 16.17 -3.32
C LYS A 42 9.72 14.74 -3.77
N SER A 43 10.78 13.96 -4.00
CA SER A 43 10.74 12.55 -4.36
C SER A 43 10.09 11.72 -3.25
N CYS A 44 10.47 11.95 -1.99
CA CYS A 44 9.89 11.26 -0.83
C CYS A 44 8.38 11.55 -0.70
N LYS A 45 7.98 12.83 -0.81
CA LYS A 45 6.56 13.22 -0.78
C LYS A 45 5.77 12.59 -1.92
N ASN A 46 6.29 12.68 -3.15
CA ASN A 46 5.64 12.11 -4.32
C ASN A 46 5.50 10.60 -4.21
N ARG A 47 6.53 9.91 -3.69
CA ARG A 47 6.48 8.47 -3.48
C ARG A 47 5.45 8.11 -2.43
N HIS A 48 5.41 8.82 -1.30
CA HIS A 48 4.39 8.58 -0.28
C HIS A 48 2.97 8.76 -0.83
N GLN A 49 2.72 9.81 -1.61
CA GLN A 49 1.42 10.01 -2.28
C GLN A 49 1.09 8.87 -3.25
N TYR A 50 2.07 8.41 -4.03
CA TYR A 50 1.90 7.26 -4.92
C TYR A 50 1.55 5.98 -4.15
N LEU A 51 2.27 5.68 -3.07
CA LEU A 51 2.01 4.52 -2.21
C LEU A 51 0.63 4.59 -1.57
N LYS A 52 0.23 5.77 -1.09
CA LYS A 52 -1.10 6.01 -0.53
C LYS A 52 -2.22 5.86 -1.58
N ARG A 53 -1.98 6.23 -2.83
CA ARG A 53 -2.96 6.00 -3.91
C ARG A 53 -3.04 4.52 -4.26
N ARG A 54 -1.90 3.83 -4.39
CA ARG A 54 -1.85 2.38 -4.61
C ARG A 54 -2.47 1.56 -3.49
N SER A 55 -2.46 2.04 -2.25
CA SER A 55 -3.17 1.36 -1.16
C SER A 55 -4.70 1.53 -1.28
N ILE A 56 -5.19 2.49 -2.06
CA ILE A 56 -6.62 2.66 -2.39
C ILE A 56 -7.01 1.84 -3.61
N ASP A 57 -6.14 1.81 -4.63
CA ASP A 57 -6.39 1.07 -5.86
C ASP A 57 -6.32 -0.44 -5.58
N TRP A 58 -7.26 -1.18 -6.15
CA TRP A 58 -7.34 -2.64 -6.07
C TRP A 58 -6.99 -3.24 -7.42
N THR A 59 -6.02 -4.14 -7.41
CA THR A 59 -5.63 -4.96 -8.57
C THR A 59 -6.51 -6.20 -8.66
N ASP A 60 -6.55 -6.83 -9.85
CA ASP A 60 -7.30 -8.07 -10.06
C ASP A 60 -6.75 -9.20 -9.18
N GLU A 61 -5.43 -9.23 -8.95
CA GLU A 61 -4.79 -10.18 -8.04
C GLU A 61 -5.21 -9.96 -6.58
N GLU A 62 -5.30 -8.70 -6.13
CA GLU A 62 -5.78 -8.36 -4.78
C GLU A 62 -7.26 -8.70 -4.63
N ASP A 63 -8.10 -8.48 -5.64
CA ASP A 63 -9.50 -8.87 -5.65
C ASP A 63 -9.68 -10.40 -5.62
N SER A 64 -8.83 -11.13 -6.35
CA SER A 64 -8.80 -12.59 -6.32
C SER A 64 -8.45 -13.11 -4.92
N LYS A 65 -7.41 -12.54 -4.30
CA LYS A 65 -7.03 -12.84 -2.91
C LYS A 65 -8.14 -12.48 -1.93
N LEU A 66 -8.83 -11.35 -2.14
CA LEU A 66 -9.95 -10.93 -1.31
C LEU A 66 -11.10 -11.93 -1.38
N ARG A 67 -11.49 -12.37 -2.57
CA ARG A 67 -12.53 -13.40 -2.74
C ARG A 67 -12.16 -14.71 -2.08
N GLN A 68 -10.92 -15.17 -2.25
CA GLN A 68 -10.44 -16.39 -1.63
C GLN A 68 -10.40 -16.27 -0.10
N ALA A 69 -9.86 -15.18 0.42
CA ALA A 69 -9.78 -14.95 1.86
C ALA A 69 -11.17 -14.83 2.50
N VAL A 70 -12.14 -14.25 1.80
CA VAL A 70 -13.54 -14.18 2.22
C VAL A 70 -14.16 -15.57 2.32
N GLU A 71 -13.98 -16.42 1.29
CA GLU A 71 -14.53 -17.78 1.32
C GLU A 71 -13.88 -18.63 2.43
N ASP A 72 -12.56 -18.56 2.56
CA ASP A 72 -11.81 -19.33 3.56
C ASP A 72 -12.20 -18.96 5.00
N ASN A 73 -12.50 -17.68 5.24
CA ASN A 73 -12.87 -17.19 6.57
C ASN A 73 -14.39 -17.06 6.77
N ARG A 74 -15.22 -17.49 5.81
CA ARG A 74 -16.67 -17.29 5.79
C ARG A 74 -17.39 -17.67 7.09
N LYS A 75 -16.88 -18.68 7.79
CA LYS A 75 -17.47 -19.24 9.02
C LYS A 75 -16.92 -18.57 10.29
N ALA A 76 -15.93 -17.69 10.18
CA ALA A 76 -15.38 -16.98 11.32
C ALA A 76 -16.44 -16.04 11.91
N PHE A 77 -16.66 -16.14 13.22
CA PHE A 77 -17.53 -15.24 13.97
C PHE A 77 -16.66 -14.24 14.74
N ASN A 78 -17.00 -12.94 14.63
CA ASN A 78 -16.21 -11.81 15.11
C ASN A 78 -14.80 -11.71 14.45
N GLU A 79 -14.32 -10.50 14.16
CA GLU A 79 -12.99 -10.25 13.58
C GLU A 79 -12.68 -10.84 12.18
N TYR A 80 -13.67 -11.41 11.50
CA TYR A 80 -13.59 -11.94 10.12
C TYR A 80 -12.76 -11.08 9.15
N TRP A 81 -13.02 -9.77 9.09
CA TRP A 81 -12.32 -8.87 8.18
C TRP A 81 -10.84 -8.68 8.52
N LYS A 82 -10.45 -8.84 9.79
CA LYS A 82 -9.04 -8.80 10.21
C LYS A 82 -8.29 -9.99 9.62
N LEU A 83 -8.85 -11.20 9.72
CA LEU A 83 -8.30 -12.42 9.11
C LEU A 83 -8.22 -12.31 7.59
N VAL A 84 -9.23 -11.70 6.95
CA VAL A 84 -9.21 -11.45 5.50
C VAL A 84 -8.06 -10.51 5.12
N ALA A 85 -7.83 -9.44 5.88
CA ALA A 85 -6.78 -8.46 5.60
C ALA A 85 -5.36 -9.02 5.77
N GLU A 86 -5.15 -10.02 6.61
CA GLU A 86 -3.84 -10.68 6.77
C GLU A 86 -3.33 -11.30 5.46
N ARG A 87 -4.24 -11.63 4.53
CA ARG A 87 -3.87 -12.20 3.22
C ARG A 87 -3.58 -11.15 2.15
N ILE A 88 -3.82 -9.87 2.43
CA ILE A 88 -3.67 -8.78 1.48
C ILE A 88 -2.73 -7.73 2.07
N PRO A 89 -1.42 -7.83 1.81
CA PRO A 89 -0.46 -6.89 2.37
C PRO A 89 -0.77 -5.46 1.92
N ASN A 90 -0.57 -4.50 2.81
CA ASN A 90 -0.85 -3.08 2.59
C ASN A 90 -2.33 -2.70 2.41
N LYS A 91 -3.27 -3.61 2.65
CA LYS A 91 -4.71 -3.30 2.75
C LYS A 91 -5.21 -3.57 4.17
N SER A 92 -5.89 -2.60 4.76
CA SER A 92 -6.52 -2.78 6.08
C SER A 92 -7.83 -3.55 5.97
N TRP A 93 -8.30 -4.10 7.08
CA TRP A 93 -9.59 -4.79 7.16
C TRP A 93 -10.77 -3.91 6.72
N GLN A 94 -10.73 -2.60 7.04
CA GLN A 94 -11.73 -1.63 6.59
C GLN A 94 -11.71 -1.46 5.07
N GLN A 95 -10.52 -1.46 4.46
CA GLN A 95 -10.40 -1.39 3.00
C GLN A 95 -10.92 -2.67 2.34
N CYS A 96 -10.64 -3.84 2.93
CA CYS A 96 -11.13 -5.14 2.45
C CYS A 96 -12.66 -5.21 2.49
N GLU A 97 -13.27 -4.82 3.61
CA GLU A 97 -14.72 -4.76 3.77
C GLU A 97 -15.36 -3.80 2.76
N LYS A 98 -14.82 -2.58 2.65
CA LYS A 98 -15.31 -1.58 1.70
C LYS A 98 -15.20 -2.09 0.27
N ARG A 99 -14.08 -2.72 -0.11
CA ARG A 99 -13.90 -3.30 -1.44
C ARG A 99 -14.91 -4.41 -1.69
N TRP A 100 -15.05 -5.35 -0.77
CA TRP A 100 -15.99 -6.47 -0.90
C TRP A 100 -17.43 -6.00 -1.15
N ASN A 101 -17.87 -4.95 -0.44
CA ASN A 101 -19.19 -4.36 -0.63
C ASN A 101 -19.34 -3.62 -1.98
N SER A 102 -18.24 -3.17 -2.58
CA SER A 102 -18.23 -2.49 -3.89
C SER A 102 -18.08 -3.44 -5.09
N ILE A 103 -17.64 -4.69 -4.87
CA ILE A 103 -17.52 -5.68 -5.94
C ILE A 103 -18.94 -6.01 -6.43
N PRO A 104 -19.24 -5.87 -7.75
CA PRO A 104 -20.51 -6.28 -8.30
C PRO A 104 -20.73 -7.76 -8.02
N LYS A 105 -21.71 -8.08 -7.17
CA LYS A 105 -22.13 -9.45 -6.94
C LYS A 105 -22.82 -9.90 -8.22
N LEU A 106 -22.27 -10.90 -8.90
CA LEU A 106 -22.93 -11.53 -10.04
C LEU A 106 -24.33 -11.93 -9.59
N LYS A 107 -25.35 -11.31 -10.19
CA LYS A 107 -26.73 -11.77 -10.02
C LYS A 107 -26.80 -13.16 -10.63
N LYS A 108 -27.24 -14.14 -9.83
CA LYS A 108 -27.61 -15.46 -10.32
C LYS A 108 -28.73 -15.35 -11.35
#